data_AF-A0A135HYZ7-F1
#
_entry.id   AF-A0A135HYZ7-F1
#
_cell.length_a   1.000
_cell.length_b   1.000
_cell.length_c   1.000
_cell.angle_alpha   90.00
_cell.angle_beta   90.00
_cell.angle_gamma   90.00
#
_symmetry.space_group_name_H-M   'P 1'
#
loop_
_entity.id
_entity.type
_entity.pdbx_description
1 polymer ?
#
loop_
_entity_poly.entity_id
_entity_poly.type
_entity_poly.pdbx_seq_one_letter_code
_entity_poly.pdbx_strand_id
1 'polypeptide(L)'
;MVSVIIETKNAEEALARTLAGLVNAAVEGLVRDVVIVDHGSSDHTREVADAAGCSFLENGSLLDGVRLARGEWLLLLEPGSRLLEGWSESARNHIEALPGPARFSRSSINRPRFLARVFGTNNPMSDGLLMSKRQAMALLKPGHGAGDLARGIATRRLKAEIVPANRA
;
A
#
# COMPACT_ATOMS: atom_id res chain seq x y z
N MET A 1 0.53 -14.84 1.43
CA MET A 1 -0.85 -14.61 0.96
C MET A 1 -1.00 -13.22 0.32
N VAL A 2 -0.31 -12.20 0.86
CA VAL A 2 -0.26 -10.83 0.31
C VAL A 2 1.20 -10.39 0.04
N SER A 3 1.46 -9.70 -1.07
CA SER A 3 2.64 -8.82 -1.24
C SER A 3 2.25 -7.38 -1.03
N VAL A 4 3.05 -6.62 -0.30
CA VAL A 4 2.86 -5.18 -0.18
C VAL A 4 3.67 -4.47 -1.26
N ILE A 5 3.07 -3.52 -1.96
CA ILE A 5 3.77 -2.71 -2.97
C ILE A 5 3.68 -1.25 -2.54
N ILE A 6 4.83 -0.57 -2.50
CA ILE A 6 4.94 0.84 -2.12
C ILE A 6 5.71 1.57 -3.22
N GLU A 7 5.06 2.53 -3.88
CA GLU A 7 5.75 3.47 -4.77
C GLU A 7 6.31 4.62 -3.95
N THR A 8 7.57 4.97 -4.18
CA THR A 8 8.28 5.96 -3.36
C THR A 8 9.16 6.88 -4.19
N LYS A 9 9.43 8.07 -3.63
CA LYS A 9 10.42 9.04 -4.10
C LYS A 9 10.77 9.98 -2.95
N ASN A 10 12.02 9.96 -2.50
CA ASN A 10 12.53 10.75 -1.38
C ASN A 10 11.64 10.64 -0.13
N ALA A 11 11.41 9.43 0.36
CA ALA A 11 10.48 9.17 1.44
C ALA A 11 11.06 8.31 2.56
N GLU A 12 12.36 8.46 2.86
CA GLU A 12 13.11 7.67 3.86
C GLU A 12 12.31 7.43 5.16
N GLU A 13 11.96 8.49 5.90
CA GLU A 13 11.26 8.34 7.18
C GLU A 13 9.83 7.80 7.02
N ALA A 14 9.14 8.22 5.95
CA ALA A 14 7.76 7.83 5.71
C ALA A 14 7.68 6.33 5.38
N LEU A 15 8.61 5.84 4.57
CA LEU A 15 8.76 4.44 4.26
C LEU A 15 9.04 3.63 5.54
N ALA A 16 10.01 4.05 6.36
CA ALA A 16 10.32 3.39 7.62
C ALA A 16 9.08 3.25 8.53
N ARG A 17 8.28 4.31 8.65
CA ARG A 17 7.03 4.30 9.43
C ARG A 17 6.02 3.29 8.90
N THR A 18 5.83 3.19 7.59
CA THR A 18 4.92 2.21 6.99
C THR A 18 5.43 0.79 7.19
N LEU A 19 6.72 0.54 6.96
CA LEU A 19 7.34 -0.78 7.10
C LEU A 19 7.24 -1.31 8.54
N ALA A 20 7.44 -0.46 9.54
CA ALA A 20 7.27 -0.82 10.95
C ALA A 20 5.86 -1.38 11.25
N GLY A 21 4.82 -0.83 10.63
CA GLY A 21 3.44 -1.29 10.79
C GLY A 21 3.13 -2.65 10.14
N LEU A 22 4.02 -3.17 9.30
CA LEU A 22 3.86 -4.44 8.59
C LEU A 22 4.54 -5.62 9.30
N VAL A 23 5.42 -5.36 10.28
CA VAL A 23 6.25 -6.38 10.93
C VAL A 23 5.40 -7.50 11.53
N ASN A 24 4.39 -7.17 12.33
CA ASN A 24 3.53 -8.18 12.96
C ASN A 24 2.82 -9.06 11.91
N ALA A 25 2.31 -8.46 10.83
CA ALA A 25 1.64 -9.20 9.77
C ALA A 25 2.60 -10.07 8.93
N ALA A 26 3.89 -9.70 8.86
CA ALA A 26 4.93 -10.54 8.28
C ALA A 26 5.25 -11.74 9.19
N VAL A 27 5.39 -11.51 10.50
CA VAL A 27 5.59 -12.58 11.50
C VAL A 27 4.41 -13.57 11.52
N GLU A 28 3.17 -13.07 11.39
CA GLU A 28 1.94 -13.87 11.28
C GLU A 28 1.78 -14.59 9.93
N GLY A 29 2.70 -14.39 8.97
CA GLY A 29 2.68 -15.03 7.65
C GLY A 29 1.66 -14.45 6.66
N LEU A 30 0.97 -13.36 6.99
CA LEU A 30 0.04 -12.69 6.07
C LEU A 30 0.81 -11.99 4.94
N VAL A 31 1.79 -11.16 5.31
CA VAL A 31 2.68 -10.44 4.40
C VAL A 31 3.82 -11.36 3.99
N ARG A 32 3.89 -11.69 2.70
CA ARG A 32 4.90 -12.59 2.13
C ARG A 32 6.20 -11.87 1.77
N ASP A 33 6.07 -10.63 1.33
CA ASP A 33 7.15 -9.78 0.85
C ASP A 33 6.64 -8.35 0.69
N VAL A 34 7.59 -7.42 0.68
CA VAL A 34 7.37 -6.02 0.37
C VAL A 34 8.23 -5.66 -0.83
N VAL A 35 7.62 -5.05 -1.83
CA VAL A 35 8.27 -4.56 -3.05
C VAL A 35 8.19 -3.03 -3.05
N ILE A 36 9.36 -2.39 -3.10
CA ILE A 36 9.51 -0.95 -3.20
C ILE A 36 9.79 -0.61 -4.67
N VAL A 37 8.95 0.25 -5.22
CA VAL A 37 9.11 0.79 -6.59
C VAL A 37 9.53 2.24 -6.43
N ASP A 38 10.80 2.51 -6.67
CA ASP A 38 11.41 3.81 -6.47
C ASP A 38 11.49 4.62 -7.77
N HIS A 39 11.10 5.90 -7.70
CA HIS A 39 11.08 6.83 -8.83
C HIS A 39 12.26 7.81 -8.83
N GLY A 40 13.44 7.31 -8.48
CA GLY A 40 14.71 8.04 -8.47
C GLY A 40 14.89 8.83 -7.19
N SER A 41 14.86 8.15 -6.04
CA SER A 41 15.21 8.75 -4.75
C SER A 41 16.70 9.11 -4.69
N SER A 42 16.98 10.23 -4.03
CA SER A 42 18.33 10.73 -3.74
C SER A 42 18.61 10.82 -2.24
N ASP A 43 17.67 10.39 -1.40
CA ASP A 43 17.83 10.23 0.05
C ASP A 43 18.14 8.76 0.41
N HIS A 44 18.11 8.39 1.70
CA HIS A 44 18.43 7.02 2.14
C HIS A 44 17.23 6.06 2.02
N THR A 45 16.25 6.34 1.15
CA THR A 45 15.09 5.45 0.92
C THR A 45 15.51 4.01 0.57
N ARG A 46 16.58 3.85 -0.23
CA ARG A 46 17.14 2.53 -0.56
C ARG A 46 17.66 1.81 0.69
N GLU A 47 18.41 2.49 1.53
CA GLU A 47 19.00 1.90 2.74
C GLU A 47 17.93 1.42 3.71
N VAL A 48 16.83 2.19 3.84
CA VAL A 48 15.66 1.77 4.62
C VAL A 48 15.03 0.50 4.06
N ALA A 49 14.85 0.41 2.74
CA ALA A 49 14.29 -0.76 2.08
C ALA A 49 15.18 -2.00 2.26
N ASP A 50 16.50 -1.83 2.09
CA ASP A 50 17.49 -2.90 2.24
C ASP A 50 17.55 -3.41 3.68
N ALA A 51 17.59 -2.50 4.67
CA ALA A 51 17.57 -2.84 6.09
C ALA A 51 16.30 -3.60 6.51
N ALA A 52 15.17 -3.32 5.86
CA ALA A 52 13.91 -4.03 6.07
C ALA A 52 13.77 -5.33 5.26
N GLY A 53 14.76 -5.69 4.43
CA GLY A 53 14.72 -6.89 3.58
C GLY A 53 13.69 -6.82 2.46
N CYS A 54 13.35 -5.61 2.00
CA CYS A 54 12.41 -5.41 0.90
C CYS A 54 13.09 -5.69 -0.44
N SER A 55 12.30 -6.09 -1.44
CA SER A 55 12.77 -6.06 -2.83
C SER A 55 12.69 -4.63 -3.36
N PHE A 56 13.78 -4.10 -3.90
CA PHE A 56 13.87 -2.70 -4.34
C PHE A 56 14.04 -2.61 -5.86
N LEU A 57 13.17 -1.84 -6.52
CA LEU A 57 13.22 -1.55 -7.94
C LEU A 57 13.51 -0.06 -8.14
N GLU A 58 14.72 0.27 -8.56
CA GLU A 58 15.10 1.64 -8.91
C GLU A 58 14.63 1.97 -10.34
N ASN A 59 13.90 3.07 -10.50
CA ASN A 59 13.28 3.51 -11.75
C ASN A 59 12.39 2.43 -12.40
N GLY A 60 11.79 1.57 -11.58
CA GLY A 60 10.88 0.52 -12.03
C GLY A 60 9.46 1.03 -12.25
N SER A 61 8.66 0.30 -13.03
CA SER A 61 7.22 0.56 -13.12
C SER A 61 6.45 -0.22 -12.04
N LEU A 62 5.23 0.22 -11.73
CA LEU A 62 4.33 -0.57 -10.89
C LEU A 62 4.11 -1.98 -11.45
N LEU A 63 4.05 -2.13 -12.78
CA LEU A 63 3.90 -3.44 -13.42
C LEU A 63 5.08 -4.36 -13.10
N ASP A 64 6.30 -3.84 -13.06
CA ASP A 64 7.49 -4.60 -12.66
C ASP A 64 7.41 -5.00 -11.19
N GLY A 65 6.93 -4.10 -10.32
CA GLY A 65 6.65 -4.40 -8.93
C GLY A 65 5.61 -5.52 -8.75
N VAL A 66 4.52 -5.47 -9.50
CA VAL A 66 3.47 -6.52 -9.49
C VAL A 66 4.01 -7.85 -10.00
N ARG A 67 4.88 -7.85 -11.02
CA ARG A 67 5.51 -9.07 -11.52
C ARG A 67 6.41 -9.70 -10.45
N LEU A 68 7.21 -8.88 -9.77
CA LEU A 68 8.16 -9.30 -8.73
C LEU A 68 7.47 -9.81 -7.45
N ALA A 69 6.33 -9.21 -7.10
CA ALA A 69 5.53 -9.57 -5.93
C ALA A 69 5.23 -11.08 -5.87
N ARG A 70 5.54 -11.74 -4.75
CA ARG A 70 5.39 -13.19 -4.61
C ARG A 70 3.99 -13.65 -4.16
N GLY A 71 3.15 -12.74 -3.72
CA GLY A 71 1.82 -12.99 -3.17
C GLY A 71 0.73 -13.01 -4.23
N GLU A 72 -0.28 -13.84 -4.01
CA GLU A 72 -1.48 -13.91 -4.86
C GLU A 72 -2.41 -12.70 -4.69
N TRP A 73 -2.33 -12.05 -3.53
CA TRP A 73 -2.94 -10.77 -3.26
C TRP A 73 -1.89 -9.68 -3.15
N LEU A 74 -2.28 -8.47 -3.51
CA LEU A 74 -1.45 -7.28 -3.47
C LEU A 74 -2.11 -6.25 -2.57
N LEU A 75 -1.32 -5.67 -1.69
CA LEU A 75 -1.69 -4.53 -0.87
C LEU A 75 -0.84 -3.33 -1.30
N LEU A 76 -1.45 -2.39 -2.00
CA LEU A 76 -0.79 -1.16 -2.42
C LEU A 76 -0.95 -0.10 -1.32
N LEU A 77 0.16 0.48 -0.87
CA LEU A 77 0.21 1.50 0.17
C LEU A 77 1.03 2.71 -0.29
N GLU A 78 0.73 3.87 0.31
CA GLU A 78 1.58 5.05 0.20
C GLU A 78 2.64 5.04 1.31
N PRO A 79 3.87 5.53 1.05
CA PRO A 79 4.86 5.71 2.10
C PRO A 79 4.34 6.70 3.14
N GLY A 80 4.44 6.35 4.42
CA GLY A 80 3.94 7.13 5.55
C GLY A 80 2.52 6.74 5.99
N SER A 81 1.81 5.89 5.24
CA SER A 81 0.52 5.36 5.68
C SER A 81 0.69 4.38 6.85
N ARG A 82 -0.30 4.36 7.76
CA ARG A 82 -0.33 3.47 8.93
C ARG A 82 -1.62 2.70 8.98
N LEU A 83 -1.51 1.37 8.92
CA LEU A 83 -2.64 0.46 9.15
C LEU A 83 -2.88 0.35 10.66
N LEU A 84 -4.14 0.49 11.08
CA LEU A 84 -4.51 0.44 12.49
C LEU A 84 -4.71 -0.99 12.99
N GLU A 85 -4.81 -1.15 14.30
CA GLU A 85 -5.01 -2.45 14.95
C GLU A 85 -6.17 -3.26 14.34
N GLY A 86 -6.02 -4.58 14.26
CA GLY A 86 -7.01 -5.49 13.66
C GLY A 86 -7.02 -5.53 12.12
N TRP A 87 -6.14 -4.77 11.46
CA TRP A 87 -6.10 -4.75 10.00
C TRP A 87 -5.73 -6.10 9.37
N SER A 88 -4.79 -6.83 9.99
CA SER A 88 -4.25 -8.09 9.45
C SER A 88 -5.33 -9.17 9.43
N GLU A 89 -6.07 -9.32 10.51
CA GLU A 89 -7.22 -10.22 10.62
C GLU A 89 -8.32 -9.85 9.60
N SER A 90 -8.66 -8.57 9.51
CA SER A 90 -9.67 -8.10 8.55
C SER A 90 -9.26 -8.35 7.10
N ALA A 91 -7.99 -8.14 6.76
CA ALA A 91 -7.45 -8.44 5.44
C ALA A 91 -7.47 -9.94 5.15
N ARG A 92 -7.10 -10.79 6.13
CA ARG A 92 -7.16 -12.26 6.01
C ARG A 92 -8.59 -12.74 5.74
N ASN A 93 -9.54 -12.33 6.57
CA ASN A 93 -10.96 -12.69 6.42
C ASN A 93 -11.51 -12.25 5.05
N HIS A 94 -11.11 -11.07 4.57
CA HIS A 94 -11.49 -10.59 3.25
C HIS A 94 -10.88 -11.44 2.14
N ILE A 95 -9.61 -11.80 2.23
CA ILE A 95 -8.93 -12.64 1.23
C ILE A 95 -9.59 -14.01 1.14
N GLU A 96 -9.89 -14.64 2.28
CA GLU A 96 -10.51 -15.96 2.35
C GLU A 96 -11.92 -15.98 1.76
N ALA A 97 -12.68 -14.88 1.92
CA ALA A 97 -14.01 -14.73 1.35
C ALA A 97 -14.01 -14.42 -0.18
N LEU A 98 -12.84 -14.14 -0.78
CA LEU A 98 -12.66 -13.79 -2.20
C LEU A 98 -13.62 -12.72 -2.80
N PRO A 99 -14.00 -11.63 -2.11
CA PRO A 99 -15.10 -10.75 -2.52
C PRO A 99 -14.67 -9.66 -3.54
N GLY A 100 -13.47 -9.77 -4.13
CA GLY A 100 -12.88 -8.81 -5.05
C GLY A 100 -12.06 -7.69 -4.38
N PRO A 101 -11.73 -6.61 -5.12
CA PRO A 101 -10.91 -5.51 -4.62
C PRO A 101 -11.54 -4.76 -3.45
N ALA A 102 -10.72 -4.30 -2.52
CA ALA A 102 -11.16 -3.54 -1.35
C ALA A 102 -10.18 -2.45 -0.94
N ARG A 103 -10.71 -1.48 -0.19
CA ARG A 103 -9.97 -0.36 0.39
C ARG A 103 -10.18 -0.32 1.88
N PHE A 104 -9.19 0.16 2.60
CA PHE A 104 -9.34 0.45 4.03
C PHE A 104 -10.26 1.65 4.21
N SER A 105 -10.86 1.73 5.38
CA SER A 105 -11.61 2.92 5.80
C SER A 105 -10.63 3.96 6.32
N ARG A 106 -10.78 5.22 5.92
CA ARG A 106 -9.94 6.30 6.49
C ARG A 106 -10.28 6.45 7.96
N SER A 107 -9.26 6.34 8.82
CA SER A 107 -9.44 6.71 10.22
C SER A 107 -9.64 8.21 10.36
N SER A 108 -10.53 8.60 11.27
CA SER A 108 -10.76 10.01 11.62
C SER A 108 -9.84 10.51 12.75
N ILE A 109 -9.00 9.62 13.29
CA ILE A 109 -7.99 9.95 14.30
C ILE A 109 -7.05 11.01 13.71
N ASN A 110 -7.15 12.24 14.24
CA ASN A 110 -6.39 13.47 13.89
C ASN A 110 -6.96 14.43 12.83
N ARG A 111 -8.23 14.35 12.41
CA ARG A 111 -8.85 15.49 11.68
C ARG A 111 -9.80 16.30 12.56
N PRO A 112 -9.58 17.62 12.74
CA PRO A 112 -10.67 18.47 13.21
C PRO A 112 -11.84 18.35 12.23
N ARG A 113 -13.02 17.97 12.75
CA ARG A 113 -14.21 17.57 11.98
C ARG A 113 -14.68 18.63 10.96
N PHE A 114 -14.22 19.87 11.08
CA PHE A 114 -14.60 20.99 10.22
C PHE A 114 -13.69 21.22 8.99
N LEU A 115 -12.46 20.69 8.95
CA LEU A 115 -11.50 20.91 7.84
C LEU A 115 -11.28 19.68 6.94
N ALA A 116 -11.88 18.54 7.27
CA ALA A 116 -11.67 17.29 6.53
C ALA A 116 -12.14 17.32 5.06
N ARG A 117 -13.09 18.21 4.72
CA ARG A 117 -13.64 18.33 3.36
C ARG A 117 -12.82 19.21 2.42
N VAL A 118 -11.95 20.06 2.95
CA VAL A 118 -11.30 21.13 2.15
C VAL A 118 -9.85 20.80 1.79
N PHE A 119 -9.14 20.04 2.64
CA PHE A 119 -7.70 19.76 2.47
C PHE A 119 -7.36 18.29 2.15
N GLY A 120 -8.36 17.44 1.93
CA GLY A 120 -8.10 16.06 1.51
C GLY A 120 -7.81 16.02 0.03
N THR A 121 -6.53 15.87 -0.37
CA THR A 121 -6.25 15.45 -1.74
C THR A 121 -6.90 14.09 -1.97
N ASN A 122 -7.78 14.01 -2.96
CA ASN A 122 -8.39 12.76 -3.44
C ASN A 122 -7.33 11.92 -4.16
N ASN A 123 -6.23 11.56 -3.49
CA ASN A 123 -5.37 10.52 -4.01
C ASN A 123 -6.09 9.20 -3.78
N PRO A 124 -6.54 8.50 -4.83
CA PRO A 124 -7.19 7.20 -4.70
C PRO A 124 -6.32 6.15 -3.98
N MET A 125 -5.01 6.38 -3.80
CA MET A 125 -4.10 5.49 -3.07
C MET A 125 -4.07 5.70 -1.56
N SER A 126 -4.59 6.82 -1.04
CA SER A 126 -4.51 7.15 0.39
C SER A 126 -5.23 6.17 1.32
N ASP A 127 -6.14 5.38 0.76
CA ASP A 127 -7.02 4.46 1.50
C ASP A 127 -6.47 3.03 1.50
N GLY A 128 -5.28 2.80 0.93
CA GLY A 128 -4.77 1.47 0.63
C GLY A 128 -5.65 0.73 -0.39
N LEU A 129 -5.06 -0.19 -1.15
CA LEU A 129 -5.81 -1.02 -2.09
C LEU A 129 -5.39 -2.47 -1.93
N LEU A 130 -6.34 -3.33 -1.56
CA LEU A 130 -6.18 -4.78 -1.50
C LEU A 130 -6.88 -5.41 -2.70
N MET A 131 -6.16 -6.15 -3.54
CA MET A 131 -6.72 -6.83 -4.71
C MET A 131 -5.90 -8.06 -5.10
N SER A 132 -6.45 -8.97 -5.91
CA SER A 132 -5.67 -10.11 -6.40
C SER A 132 -4.62 -9.68 -7.44
N LYS A 133 -3.48 -10.36 -7.46
CA LYS A 133 -2.42 -10.20 -8.45
C LYS A 133 -2.95 -10.40 -9.87
N ARG A 134 -3.84 -11.37 -10.07
CA ARG A 134 -4.54 -11.60 -11.35
C ARG A 134 -5.31 -10.38 -11.82
N GLN A 135 -6.06 -9.72 -10.94
CA GLN A 135 -6.80 -8.50 -11.28
C GLN A 135 -5.87 -7.33 -11.58
N ALA A 136 -4.79 -7.17 -10.81
CA ALA A 136 -3.83 -6.10 -11.05
C ALA A 136 -3.16 -6.26 -12.42
N MET A 137 -2.72 -7.48 -12.76
CA MET A 137 -2.14 -7.80 -14.07
C MET A 137 -3.11 -7.54 -15.23
N ALA A 138 -4.42 -7.74 -15.04
CA ALA A 138 -5.42 -7.49 -16.07
C ALA A 138 -5.72 -5.99 -16.30
N LEU A 139 -5.48 -5.14 -15.29
CA LEU A 139 -5.85 -3.73 -15.28
C LEU A 139 -4.65 -2.79 -15.52
N LEU A 140 -3.44 -3.25 -15.22
CA LEU A 140 -2.22 -2.48 -15.42
C LEU A 140 -1.84 -2.41 -16.90
N LYS A 141 -1.51 -1.20 -17.35
CA LYS A 141 -0.90 -0.93 -18.65
C LYS A 141 0.50 -0.35 -18.44
N PRO A 142 1.40 -0.45 -19.43
CA PRO A 142 2.69 0.25 -19.36
C PRO A 142 2.49 1.73 -19.04
N GLY A 143 3.26 2.26 -18.08
CA GLY A 143 3.18 3.65 -17.62
C GLY A 143 2.10 3.94 -16.58
N HIS A 144 1.23 2.99 -16.21
CA HIS A 144 0.33 3.17 -15.06
C HIS A 144 1.11 3.14 -13.74
N GLY A 145 0.88 4.14 -12.89
CA GLY A 145 1.24 4.09 -11.48
C GLY A 145 0.12 3.51 -10.62
N ALA A 146 0.34 3.43 -9.31
CA ALA A 146 -0.64 2.88 -8.36
C ALA A 146 -1.88 3.74 -8.25
N GLY A 147 -1.72 5.06 -8.39
CA GLY A 147 -2.81 6.01 -8.48
C GLY A 147 -3.78 5.69 -9.64
N ASP A 148 -3.26 5.31 -10.80
CA ASP A 148 -4.08 5.04 -11.98
C ASP A 148 -4.86 3.73 -11.84
N LEU A 149 -4.20 2.69 -11.30
CA LEU A 149 -4.85 1.43 -10.95
C LEU A 149 -5.98 1.65 -9.95
N ALA A 150 -5.76 2.56 -8.99
CA ALA A 150 -6.70 2.84 -7.92
C ALA A 150 -7.99 3.57 -8.39
N ARG A 151 -7.96 4.45 -9.40
CA ARG A 151 -9.18 5.21 -9.82
C ARG A 151 -10.22 4.37 -10.57
N GLY A 152 -9.78 3.33 -11.29
CA GLY A 152 -10.63 2.61 -12.24
C GLY A 152 -11.41 1.42 -11.69
N ILE A 153 -11.33 1.13 -10.38
CA ILE A 153 -11.78 -0.13 -9.81
C ILE A 153 -12.92 0.09 -8.82
N ALA A 154 -14.02 -0.67 -8.98
CA ALA A 154 -15.06 -0.79 -7.97
C ALA A 154 -14.52 -1.57 -6.77
N THR A 155 -14.53 -0.95 -5.59
CA THR A 155 -13.94 -1.52 -4.37
C THR A 155 -14.94 -1.63 -3.24
N ARG A 156 -14.86 -2.71 -2.47
CA ARG A 156 -15.52 -2.80 -1.16
C ARG A 156 -14.74 -2.04 -0.10
N ARG A 157 -15.40 -1.72 1.02
CA ARG A 157 -14.72 -1.21 2.21
C ARG A 157 -14.37 -2.37 3.13
N LEU A 158 -13.09 -2.46 3.45
CA LEU A 158 -12.55 -3.39 4.44
C LEU A 158 -12.95 -2.88 5.83
N LYS A 159 -13.27 -3.80 6.74
CA LYS A 159 -13.52 -3.51 8.17
C LYS A 159 -12.21 -3.23 8.93
N ALA A 160 -11.31 -2.48 8.31
CA ALA A 160 -10.03 -2.09 8.86
C ALA A 160 -9.75 -0.63 8.50
N GLU A 161 -9.02 0.04 9.39
CA GLU A 161 -8.73 1.46 9.25
C GLU A 161 -7.28 1.72 8.82
N ILE A 162 -7.11 2.78 8.05
CA ILE A 162 -5.82 3.33 7.66
C ILE A 162 -5.76 4.81 8.00
N VAL A 163 -4.64 5.24 8.56
CA VAL A 163 -4.26 6.65 8.63
C VAL A 163 -3.42 6.93 7.38
N PRO A 164 -3.90 7.78 6.45
CA PRO A 164 -3.13 8.17 5.27
C PRO A 164 -1.79 8.81 5.65
N ALA A 165 -0.85 8.83 4.70
CA ALA A 165 0.37 9.59 4.86
C ALA A 165 0.03 11.06 5.16
N ASN A 166 0.51 11.60 6.29
CA ASN A 166 0.49 13.03 6.51
C ASN A 166 1.48 13.65 5.53
N ARG A 167 1.02 14.57 4.68
CA ARG A 167 1.94 15.49 4.01
C ARG A 167 2.52 16.38 5.12
N ALA A 168 3.76 16.10 5.50
CA ALA A 168 4.60 17.09 6.16
C ALA A 168 4.99 18.16 5.11
#